data_AF-A0A1Y5D8R9-F1
#
_entry.id   AF-A0A1Y5D8R9-F1
#
_cell.length_a   1.000
_cell.length_b   1.000
_cell.length_c   1.000
_cell.angle_alpha   90.00
_cell.angle_beta   90.00
_cell.angle_gamma   90.00
#
_symmetry.space_group_name_H-M   'P 1'
#
loop_
_entity.id
_entity.type
_entity.pdbx_description
1 polymer ?
#
loop_
_entity_poly.entity_id
_entity_poly.type
_entity_poly.pdbx_seq_one_letter_code
_entity_poly.pdbx_strand_id
1 'polypeptide(L)'
;MPIANIIPGQPVLSWILVLLCATLVLYFIRQSAHQLLDNLTQLLVQNLRLLSKALLNLSKQMAVRNRDVLFEHGQQQAERALERQFIRLSNLVEKDLSRYPSMQRDIEQNITSMEDKLLLTSQVPAPLPEWTEAVESISKLKDTTKNDAVVGKLLQAIYEAFHKQQNEVMNVYRADIAKSHNQLKGAMSHWRRLHHKITEVGQSWHLLIQQASKMDHQVEHFENLVKGTDKAENLLKASSTTQFFISMIVMVIAGFGAFVNYNLIALPMSELMPATSQVAGYNVADIGAAVIIMLEITVGLFFMESIGITRLFPVIHFMEDKKRMIWAWVCMIFLLALCGVEAGLAFMRESMVADKALLTSFLVGGEQAVTQASQQEHSNIPMIGQMMLGFVLPLILMFVAIPFESVIHTGRHVLGNVLVQLCILLSTLLRTLSLLIKQLNHSLKNVYDILCFAPIWIEHLIESRPKTKGHKSIKNTDGDEAQNKHIKTEPKLLDDASLDERAES
;
A
#
# COMPACT_ATOMS: atom_id res chain seq x y z
N MET A 1 15.85 28.22 70.40
CA MET A 1 14.93 28.43 71.54
C MET A 1 13.63 27.71 71.18
N PRO A 2 13.15 26.72 71.95
CA PRO A 2 11.85 26.12 71.66
C PRO A 2 10.78 27.21 71.75
N ILE A 3 9.91 27.29 70.74
CA ILE A 3 8.83 28.28 70.56
C ILE A 3 7.92 28.41 71.80
N ALA A 4 7.98 27.43 72.71
CA ALA A 4 7.23 27.37 73.96
C ALA A 4 7.72 28.28 75.10
N ASN A 5 8.88 28.96 74.99
CA ASN A 5 9.52 29.63 76.14
C ASN A 5 9.73 31.16 75.99
N ILE A 6 8.97 31.84 75.14
CA ILE A 6 9.06 33.31 75.01
C ILE A 6 8.46 34.02 76.24
N ILE A 7 7.52 33.37 76.93
CA ILE A 7 6.95 33.80 78.22
C ILE A 7 7.09 32.64 79.21
N PRO A 8 7.85 32.77 80.31
CA PRO A 8 8.02 31.69 81.27
C PRO A 8 6.70 31.39 81.99
N GLY A 9 6.27 30.12 81.97
CA GLY A 9 5.13 29.60 82.75
C GLY A 9 3.82 29.37 81.99
N GLN A 10 3.69 29.81 80.73
CA GLN A 10 2.45 29.61 79.94
C GLN A 10 2.74 29.32 78.45
N PRO A 11 2.95 28.04 78.07
CA PRO A 11 3.36 27.67 76.71
C PRO A 11 2.31 28.01 75.63
N VAL A 12 1.03 28.03 76.02
CA VAL A 12 -0.10 28.37 75.12
C VAL A 12 -0.04 29.83 74.68
N LEU A 13 0.36 30.75 75.56
CA LEU A 13 0.44 32.19 75.28
C LEU A 13 1.64 32.53 74.39
N SER A 14 2.75 31.83 74.56
CA SER A 14 3.93 31.93 73.67
C SER A 14 3.57 31.53 72.23
N TRP A 15 2.80 30.45 72.06
CA TRP A 15 2.31 30.01 70.75
C TRP A 15 1.33 31.00 70.11
N ILE A 16 0.40 31.57 70.87
CA ILE A 16 -0.54 32.58 70.38
C ILE A 16 0.21 33.85 69.93
N LEU A 17 1.21 34.29 70.70
CA LEU A 17 2.01 35.47 70.35
C LEU A 17 2.84 35.27 69.08
N VAL A 18 3.42 34.09 68.89
CA VAL A 18 4.15 33.73 67.66
C VAL A 18 3.20 33.66 66.46
N LEU A 19 2.00 33.09 66.64
CA LEU A 19 0.99 33.01 65.58
C LEU A 19 0.47 34.41 65.20
N LEU A 20 0.27 35.30 66.18
CA LEU A 20 -0.11 36.69 65.96
C LEU A 20 1.00 37.48 65.26
N CYS A 21 2.25 37.32 65.68
CA CYS A 21 3.39 37.98 65.03
C CYS A 21 3.60 37.46 63.59
N ALA A 22 3.45 36.15 63.37
CA ALA A 22 3.52 35.54 62.04
C ALA A 22 2.41 36.04 61.10
N THR A 23 1.17 36.14 61.58
CA THR A 23 0.04 36.68 60.78
C THR A 23 0.23 38.15 60.42
N LEU A 24 0.84 38.95 61.31
CA LEU A 24 1.13 40.37 61.06
C LEU A 24 2.24 40.56 60.02
N VAL A 25 3.28 39.71 60.06
CA VAL A 25 4.32 39.66 59.01
C VAL A 25 3.74 39.22 57.67
N LEU A 26 2.87 38.20 57.64
CA LEU A 26 2.17 37.78 56.42
C LEU A 26 1.31 38.91 55.84
N TYR A 27 0.62 39.68 56.70
CA TYR A 27 -0.21 40.80 56.27
C TYR A 27 0.61 41.91 55.58
N PHE A 28 1.78 42.29 56.11
CA PHE A 28 2.66 43.29 55.47
C PHE A 28 3.18 42.84 54.10
N ILE A 29 3.42 41.54 53.94
CA ILE A 29 3.94 40.95 52.69
C ILE A 29 2.81 40.73 51.66
N ARG A 30 1.54 40.74 52.08
CA ARG A 30 0.36 40.42 51.24
C ARG A 30 0.37 41.09 49.88
N GLN A 31 0.57 42.41 49.83
CA GLN A 31 0.48 43.17 48.58
C GLN A 31 1.64 42.82 47.62
N SER A 32 2.86 42.70 48.15
CA SER A 32 4.04 42.25 47.40
C SER A 32 3.89 40.80 46.93
N ALA A 33 3.33 39.91 47.76
CA ALA A 33 3.08 38.51 47.41
C ALA A 33 2.02 38.38 46.30
N HIS A 34 0.92 39.13 46.38
CA HIS A 34 -0.10 39.16 45.33
C HIS A 34 0.45 39.67 43.99
N GLN A 35 1.27 40.72 44.03
CA GLN A 35 1.90 41.28 42.83
C GLN A 35 2.91 40.31 42.20
N LEU A 36 3.75 39.65 43.01
CA LEU A 36 4.68 38.63 42.52
C LEU A 36 3.94 37.44 41.89
N LEU A 37 2.89 36.94 42.55
CA LEU A 37 2.06 35.85 42.03
C LEU A 37 1.39 36.24 40.71
N ASP A 38 0.89 37.46 40.59
CA ASP A 38 0.30 37.96 39.33
C ASP A 38 1.32 38.07 38.22
N ASN A 39 2.47 38.69 38.48
CA ASN A 39 3.49 38.90 37.46
C ASN A 39 4.05 37.56 36.96
N LEU A 40 4.32 36.61 37.85
CA LEU A 40 4.77 35.26 37.49
C LEU A 40 3.70 34.50 36.72
N THR A 41 2.44 34.57 37.18
CA THR A 41 1.31 33.93 36.50
C THR A 41 1.12 34.51 35.10
N GLN A 42 1.16 35.84 34.96
CA GLN A 42 1.00 36.50 33.67
C GLN A 42 2.12 36.14 32.71
N LEU A 43 3.37 36.17 33.15
CA LEU A 43 4.52 35.75 32.34
C LEU A 43 4.35 34.32 31.85
N LEU A 44 3.99 33.40 32.76
CA LEU A 44 3.82 32.00 32.42
C LEU A 44 2.65 31.80 31.44
N VAL A 45 1.48 32.38 31.72
CA VAL A 45 0.30 32.31 30.86
C VAL A 45 0.56 32.89 29.47
N GLN A 46 1.29 34.01 29.38
CA GLN A 46 1.65 34.63 28.10
C GLN A 46 2.58 33.71 27.28
N ASN A 47 3.61 33.12 27.91
CA ASN A 47 4.50 32.18 27.25
C ASN A 47 3.76 30.92 26.76
N LEU A 48 2.89 30.33 27.58
CA LEU A 48 2.07 29.19 27.18
C LEU A 48 1.17 29.52 25.97
N ARG A 49 0.58 30.72 25.95
CA ARG A 49 -0.25 31.18 24.82
C ARG A 49 0.56 31.42 23.55
N LEU A 50 1.76 31.99 23.67
CA LEU A 50 2.67 32.18 22.53
C LEU A 50 3.09 30.82 21.95
N LEU A 51 3.48 29.87 22.80
CA LEU A 51 3.86 28.53 22.38
C LEU A 51 2.70 27.77 21.73
N SER A 52 1.49 27.89 22.30
CA SER A 52 0.26 27.36 21.68
C SER A 52 0.00 27.92 20.27
N LYS A 53 0.13 29.25 20.08
CA LYS A 53 -0.01 29.88 18.76
C LYS A 53 1.08 29.43 17.79
N ALA A 54 2.33 29.33 18.25
CA ALA A 54 3.45 28.87 17.44
C ALA A 54 3.23 27.42 16.95
N LEU A 55 2.77 26.52 17.83
CA LEU A 55 2.41 25.14 17.48
C LEU A 55 1.29 25.07 16.43
N LEU A 56 0.25 25.91 16.53
CA LEU A 56 -0.83 25.94 15.54
C LEU A 56 -0.36 26.46 14.18
N ASN A 57 0.54 27.45 14.17
CA ASN A 57 1.09 27.95 12.91
C ASN A 57 2.00 26.90 12.27
N LEU A 58 2.84 26.22 13.07
CA LEU A 58 3.67 25.12 12.62
C LEU A 58 2.84 23.95 12.10
N SER A 59 1.73 23.60 12.76
CA SER A 59 0.83 22.53 12.29
C SER A 59 0.20 22.88 10.93
N LYS A 60 -0.20 24.13 10.71
CA LYS A 60 -0.72 24.60 9.41
C LYS A 60 0.33 24.53 8.31
N GLN A 61 1.55 25.00 8.59
CA GLN A 61 2.66 24.94 7.63
C GLN A 61 3.04 23.49 7.29
N MET A 62 3.09 22.61 8.30
CA MET A 62 3.34 21.18 8.10
C MET A 62 2.24 20.50 7.30
N ALA A 63 0.97 20.85 7.52
CA ALA A 63 -0.16 20.29 6.78
C ALA A 63 -0.07 20.59 5.27
N VAL A 64 0.30 21.83 4.91
CA VAL A 64 0.52 22.22 3.50
C VAL A 64 1.69 21.44 2.90
N ARG A 65 2.83 21.40 3.59
CA ARG A 65 4.02 20.65 3.09
C ARG A 65 3.74 19.15 2.95
N ASN A 66 3.00 18.55 3.88
CA ASN A 66 2.64 17.13 3.80
C ASN A 66 1.71 16.86 2.62
N ARG A 67 0.78 17.77 2.32
CA ARG A 67 -0.08 17.69 1.14
C ARG A 67 0.75 17.77 -0.14
N ASP A 68 1.67 18.72 -0.24
CA ASP A 68 2.52 18.89 -1.43
C ASP A 68 3.37 17.64 -1.68
N VAL A 69 4.01 17.09 -0.63
CA VAL A 69 4.83 15.87 -0.73
C VAL A 69 3.96 14.66 -1.09
N LEU A 70 2.72 14.58 -0.60
CA LEU A 70 1.79 13.50 -0.97
C LEU A 70 1.40 13.56 -2.44
N PHE A 71 1.11 14.75 -2.97
CA PHE A 71 0.81 14.91 -4.38
C PHE A 71 2.02 14.64 -5.27
N GLU A 72 3.20 15.13 -4.91
CA GLU A 72 4.43 14.87 -5.66
C GLU A 72 4.72 13.36 -5.74
N HIS A 73 4.60 12.64 -4.62
CA HIS A 73 4.80 11.19 -4.60
C HIS A 73 3.73 10.45 -5.41
N GLY A 74 2.45 10.83 -5.25
CA GLY A 74 1.34 10.24 -6.01
C GLY A 74 1.47 10.49 -7.52
N GLN A 75 1.90 11.69 -7.92
CA GLN A 75 2.16 12.04 -9.31
C GLN A 75 3.31 11.22 -9.90
N GLN A 76 4.44 11.10 -9.20
CA GLN A 76 5.57 10.27 -9.66
C GLN A 76 5.17 8.80 -9.80
N GLN A 77 4.35 8.27 -8.90
CA GLN A 77 3.88 6.88 -8.97
C GLN A 77 2.91 6.67 -10.15
N ALA A 78 1.98 7.60 -10.36
CA ALA A 78 1.03 7.58 -11.47
C ALA A 78 1.73 7.75 -12.82
N GLU A 79 2.70 8.67 -12.92
CA GLU A 79 3.54 8.89 -14.11
C GLU A 79 4.27 7.61 -14.50
N ARG A 80 4.96 6.95 -13.56
CA ARG A 80 5.63 5.66 -13.82
C ARG A 80 4.66 4.57 -14.24
N ALA A 81 3.46 4.53 -13.66
CA ALA A 81 2.44 3.55 -14.02
C ALA A 81 1.93 3.78 -15.46
N LEU A 82 1.71 5.04 -15.81
CA LEU A 82 1.30 5.50 -17.13
C LEU A 82 2.41 5.25 -18.17
N GLU A 83 3.66 5.59 -17.89
CA GLU A 83 4.80 5.34 -18.78
C GLU A 83 4.94 3.85 -19.11
N ARG A 84 4.84 2.98 -18.09
CA ARG A 84 4.85 1.51 -18.31
C ARG A 84 3.69 1.05 -19.20
N GLN A 85 2.50 1.63 -19.04
CA GLN A 85 1.34 1.32 -19.89
C GLN A 85 1.57 1.79 -21.33
N PHE A 86 2.14 2.99 -21.53
CA PHE A 86 2.52 3.52 -22.83
C PHE A 86 3.54 2.65 -23.53
N ILE A 87 4.61 2.23 -22.85
CA ILE A 87 5.62 1.33 -23.43
C ILE A 87 4.98 -0.02 -23.82
N ARG A 88 4.10 -0.57 -22.98
CA ARG A 88 3.37 -1.82 -23.30
C ARG A 88 2.46 -1.65 -24.52
N LEU A 89 1.71 -0.56 -24.59
CA LEU A 89 0.83 -0.27 -25.72
C LEU A 89 1.65 -0.07 -27.00
N SER A 90 2.77 0.67 -26.92
CA SER A 90 3.70 0.86 -28.03
C SER A 90 4.24 -0.46 -28.55
N ASN A 91 4.73 -1.34 -27.66
CA ASN A 91 5.25 -2.66 -28.05
C ASN A 91 4.15 -3.55 -28.67
N LEU A 92 2.90 -3.41 -28.21
CA LEU A 92 1.77 -4.15 -28.76
C LEU A 92 1.41 -3.64 -30.17
N VAL A 93 1.35 -2.31 -30.34
CA VAL A 93 1.13 -1.65 -31.63
C VAL A 93 2.24 -2.02 -32.62
N GLU A 94 3.51 -1.97 -32.21
CA GLU A 94 4.65 -2.36 -33.05
C GLU A 94 4.59 -3.83 -33.47
N LYS A 95 4.24 -4.72 -32.53
CA LYS A 95 4.05 -6.15 -32.80
C LYS A 95 2.89 -6.40 -33.77
N ASP A 96 1.80 -5.67 -33.68
CA ASP A 96 0.64 -5.86 -34.57
C ASP A 96 0.90 -5.24 -35.95
N LEU A 97 1.54 -4.06 -36.01
CA LEU A 97 1.96 -3.44 -37.27
C LEU A 97 2.98 -4.29 -38.02
N SER A 98 3.94 -4.90 -37.33
CA SER A 98 4.93 -5.78 -37.98
C SER A 98 4.33 -7.09 -38.53
N ARG A 99 3.21 -7.55 -37.97
CA ARG A 99 2.47 -8.73 -38.48
C ARG A 99 1.57 -8.41 -39.66
N TYR A 100 1.14 -7.16 -39.81
CA TYR A 100 0.20 -6.75 -40.84
C TYR A 100 0.63 -7.10 -42.28
N PRO A 101 1.89 -6.86 -42.73
CA PRO A 101 2.32 -7.23 -44.07
C PRO A 101 2.25 -8.74 -44.33
N SER A 102 2.57 -9.55 -43.33
CA SER A 102 2.49 -11.01 -43.45
C SER A 102 1.04 -11.49 -43.58
N MET A 103 0.12 -10.91 -42.81
CA MET A 103 -1.31 -11.18 -42.91
C MET A 103 -1.88 -10.73 -44.26
N GLN A 104 -1.48 -9.55 -44.76
CA GLN A 104 -1.88 -9.07 -46.08
C GLN A 104 -1.46 -10.06 -47.17
N ARG A 105 -0.21 -10.53 -47.14
CA ARG A 105 0.29 -11.51 -48.11
C ARG A 105 -0.44 -12.85 -48.02
N ASP A 106 -0.74 -13.33 -46.82
CA ASP A 106 -1.50 -14.57 -46.62
C ASP A 106 -2.93 -14.45 -47.13
N ILE A 107 -3.58 -13.29 -46.93
CA ILE A 107 -4.92 -13.00 -47.44
C ILE A 107 -4.89 -13.02 -48.97
N GLU A 108 -3.96 -12.29 -49.58
CA GLU A 108 -3.79 -12.22 -51.03
C GLU A 108 -3.54 -13.61 -51.63
N GLN A 109 -2.62 -14.39 -51.05
CA GLN A 109 -2.31 -15.74 -51.52
C GLN A 109 -3.51 -16.70 -51.41
N ASN A 110 -4.32 -16.61 -50.35
CA ASN A 110 -5.52 -17.43 -50.22
C ASN A 110 -6.62 -17.00 -51.21
N ILE A 111 -6.74 -15.71 -51.52
CA ILE A 111 -7.67 -15.20 -52.55
C ILE A 111 -7.25 -15.74 -53.92
N THR A 112 -5.98 -15.55 -54.33
CA THR A 112 -5.49 -16.05 -55.63
C THR A 112 -5.62 -17.56 -55.75
N SER A 113 -5.27 -18.32 -54.70
CA SER A 113 -5.42 -19.78 -54.69
C SER A 113 -6.88 -20.25 -54.76
N MET A 114 -7.81 -19.44 -54.25
CA MET A 114 -9.24 -19.71 -54.35
C MET A 114 -9.74 -19.42 -55.76
N GLU A 115 -9.35 -18.28 -56.34
CA GLU A 115 -9.67 -17.89 -57.72
C GLU A 115 -9.17 -18.93 -58.74
N ASP A 116 -7.92 -19.38 -58.63
CA ASP A 116 -7.35 -20.41 -59.51
C ASP A 116 -8.17 -21.71 -59.48
N LYS A 117 -8.59 -22.16 -58.29
CA LYS A 117 -9.42 -23.37 -58.14
C LYS A 117 -10.83 -23.19 -58.70
N LEU A 118 -11.40 -21.99 -58.59
CA LEU A 118 -12.70 -21.68 -59.16
C LEU A 118 -12.64 -21.60 -60.69
N LEU A 119 -11.57 -21.05 -61.26
CA LEU A 119 -11.34 -21.04 -62.70
C LEU A 119 -11.21 -22.46 -63.26
N LEU A 120 -10.54 -23.36 -62.55
CA LEU A 120 -10.42 -24.77 -62.94
C LEU A 120 -11.77 -25.50 -62.94
N THR A 121 -12.72 -25.10 -62.09
CA THR A 121 -14.10 -25.64 -62.12
C THR A 121 -14.98 -25.06 -63.23
N SER A 122 -14.54 -24.00 -63.91
CA SER A 122 -15.29 -23.37 -65.01
C SER A 122 -15.15 -24.14 -66.34
N GLN A 123 -14.33 -25.19 -66.42
CA GLN A 123 -14.18 -25.99 -67.62
C GLN A 123 -15.40 -26.89 -67.83
N VAL A 124 -16.08 -26.72 -68.97
CA VAL A 124 -17.24 -27.53 -69.36
C VAL A 124 -16.77 -28.96 -69.63
N PRO A 125 -17.47 -30.00 -69.13
CA PRO A 125 -17.12 -31.40 -69.42
C PRO A 125 -17.03 -31.64 -70.93
N ALA A 126 -16.15 -32.56 -71.35
CA ALA A 126 -15.98 -32.89 -72.77
C ALA A 126 -17.34 -33.18 -73.44
N PRO A 127 -17.58 -32.68 -74.67
CA PRO A 127 -18.85 -32.89 -75.35
C PRO A 127 -19.11 -34.39 -75.54
N LEU A 128 -20.40 -34.76 -75.54
CA LEU A 128 -20.82 -36.12 -75.82
C LEU A 128 -20.25 -36.57 -77.18
N PRO A 129 -19.76 -37.81 -77.32
CA PRO A 129 -19.20 -38.29 -78.58
C PRO A 129 -20.23 -38.28 -79.71
N GLU A 130 -19.76 -38.11 -80.95
CA GLU A 130 -20.54 -37.97 -82.19
C GLU A 130 -21.23 -39.29 -82.60
N TRP A 131 -22.16 -39.78 -81.80
CA TRP A 131 -23.09 -40.84 -82.20
C TRP A 131 -23.95 -40.43 -83.40
N THR A 132 -24.08 -39.13 -83.62
CA THR A 132 -24.74 -38.52 -84.77
C THR A 132 -24.12 -38.99 -86.08
N GLU A 133 -22.79 -39.11 -86.18
CA GLU A 133 -22.13 -39.59 -87.41
C GLU A 133 -22.32 -41.10 -87.64
N ALA A 134 -22.29 -41.90 -86.57
CA ALA A 134 -22.54 -43.33 -86.64
C ALA A 134 -24.01 -43.64 -87.01
N VAL A 135 -24.96 -42.84 -86.53
CA VAL A 135 -26.38 -42.98 -86.89
C VAL A 135 -26.66 -42.43 -88.31
N GLU A 136 -26.01 -41.32 -88.69
CA GLU A 136 -26.16 -40.72 -90.03
C GLU A 136 -25.61 -41.64 -91.12
N SER A 137 -24.42 -42.23 -90.92
CA SER A 137 -23.82 -43.20 -91.85
C SER A 137 -24.67 -44.47 -92.03
N ILE A 138 -25.44 -44.86 -91.02
CA ILE A 138 -26.32 -46.04 -91.07
C ILE A 138 -27.69 -45.70 -91.68
N SER A 139 -28.21 -44.49 -91.47
CA SER A 139 -29.39 -44.01 -92.21
C SER A 139 -29.15 -44.03 -93.73
N LYS A 140 -27.92 -43.77 -94.16
CA LYS A 140 -27.45 -43.87 -95.55
C LYS A 140 -27.32 -45.32 -96.07
N LEU A 141 -27.20 -46.31 -95.18
CA LEU A 141 -27.08 -47.74 -95.55
C LEU A 141 -28.44 -48.47 -95.66
N LYS A 142 -29.49 -47.95 -95.00
CA LYS A 142 -30.84 -48.55 -94.99
C LYS A 142 -31.50 -48.65 -96.37
N ASP A 143 -31.06 -47.83 -97.33
CA ASP A 143 -31.63 -47.80 -98.68
C ASP A 143 -31.14 -48.94 -99.61
N THR A 144 -30.18 -49.79 -99.19
CA THR A 144 -29.52 -50.74 -100.11
C THR A 144 -29.65 -52.24 -99.81
N THR A 145 -30.15 -52.71 -98.65
CA THR A 145 -30.27 -54.16 -98.38
C THR A 145 -31.55 -54.57 -97.60
N LYS A 146 -32.38 -55.44 -98.19
CA LYS A 146 -33.56 -56.09 -97.57
C LYS A 146 -33.19 -57.45 -96.94
N ASN A 147 -32.46 -57.47 -95.82
CA ASN A 147 -32.24 -58.70 -95.05
C ASN A 147 -32.45 -58.43 -93.55
N ASP A 148 -33.66 -58.70 -93.06
CA ASP A 148 -34.13 -58.35 -91.71
C ASP A 148 -33.27 -58.96 -90.58
N ALA A 149 -32.63 -60.12 -90.82
CA ALA A 149 -31.79 -60.77 -89.83
C ALA A 149 -30.42 -60.08 -89.63
N VAL A 150 -29.87 -59.47 -90.69
CA VAL A 150 -28.60 -58.70 -90.62
C VAL A 150 -28.87 -57.34 -89.98
N VAL A 151 -29.99 -56.70 -90.35
CA VAL A 151 -30.42 -55.43 -89.75
C VAL A 151 -30.70 -55.59 -88.24
N GLY A 152 -31.36 -56.67 -87.81
CA GLY A 152 -31.60 -56.94 -86.39
C GLY A 152 -30.32 -57.15 -85.58
N LYS A 153 -29.33 -57.90 -86.12
CA LYS A 153 -28.01 -58.06 -85.48
C LYS A 153 -27.22 -56.75 -85.44
N LEU A 154 -27.32 -55.92 -86.47
CA LEU A 154 -26.68 -54.60 -86.50
C LEU A 154 -27.32 -53.65 -85.48
N LEU A 155 -28.65 -53.65 -85.37
CA LEU A 155 -29.38 -52.87 -84.37
C LEU A 155 -29.01 -53.29 -82.94
N GLN A 156 -28.87 -54.60 -82.71
CA GLN A 156 -28.41 -55.15 -81.43
C GLN A 156 -26.97 -54.71 -81.12
N ALA A 157 -26.06 -54.75 -82.09
CA ALA A 157 -24.69 -54.29 -81.94
C ALA A 157 -24.61 -52.77 -81.66
N ILE A 158 -25.49 -51.97 -82.28
CA ILE A 158 -25.61 -50.52 -81.99
C ILE A 158 -26.16 -50.30 -80.59
N TYR A 159 -27.19 -51.05 -80.17
CA TYR A 159 -27.75 -50.97 -78.82
C TYR A 159 -26.71 -51.30 -77.75
N GLU A 160 -25.93 -52.37 -77.97
CA GLU A 160 -24.83 -52.76 -77.08
C GLU A 160 -23.67 -51.75 -77.09
N ALA A 161 -23.27 -51.23 -78.25
CA ALA A 161 -22.27 -50.18 -78.35
C ALA A 161 -22.72 -48.90 -77.63
N PHE A 162 -23.97 -48.47 -77.88
CA PHE A 162 -24.62 -47.32 -77.24
C PHE A 162 -24.60 -47.44 -75.72
N HIS A 163 -25.07 -48.57 -75.18
CA HIS A 163 -25.05 -48.78 -73.74
C HIS A 163 -23.63 -48.85 -73.16
N LYS A 164 -22.68 -49.46 -73.89
CA LYS A 164 -21.28 -49.56 -73.45
C LYS A 164 -20.61 -48.18 -73.36
N GLN A 165 -20.74 -47.36 -74.40
CA GLN A 165 -20.11 -46.04 -74.44
C GLN A 165 -20.94 -44.99 -73.67
N GLN A 166 -22.25 -45.15 -73.49
CA GLN A 166 -22.99 -44.36 -72.49
C GLN A 166 -22.49 -44.65 -71.07
N ASN A 167 -22.23 -45.90 -70.71
CA ASN A 167 -21.62 -46.21 -69.42
C ASN A 167 -20.21 -45.61 -69.30
N GLU A 168 -19.42 -45.63 -70.38
CA GLU A 168 -18.08 -45.02 -70.42
C GLU A 168 -18.13 -43.50 -70.26
N VAL A 169 -18.99 -42.81 -71.01
CA VAL A 169 -19.23 -41.36 -70.90
C VAL A 169 -19.75 -41.01 -69.52
N MET A 170 -20.70 -41.78 -68.96
CA MET A 170 -21.20 -41.54 -67.60
C MET A 170 -20.10 -41.71 -66.54
N ASN A 171 -19.16 -42.64 -66.73
CA ASN A 171 -18.02 -42.81 -65.83
C ASN A 171 -17.03 -41.64 -65.95
N VAL A 172 -16.73 -41.17 -67.16
CA VAL A 172 -15.88 -39.98 -67.39
C VAL A 172 -16.55 -38.73 -66.79
N TYR A 173 -17.85 -38.55 -67.03
CA TYR A 173 -18.63 -37.43 -66.50
C TYR A 173 -18.68 -37.43 -64.97
N ARG A 174 -18.90 -38.60 -64.35
CA ARG A 174 -18.82 -38.76 -62.89
C ARG A 174 -17.42 -38.46 -62.35
N ALA A 175 -16.37 -38.88 -63.05
CA ALA A 175 -14.99 -38.59 -62.66
C ALA A 175 -14.67 -37.09 -62.73
N ASP A 176 -15.12 -36.38 -63.77
CA ASP A 176 -14.91 -34.94 -63.91
C ASP A 176 -15.75 -34.11 -62.93
N ILE A 177 -16.98 -34.53 -62.64
CA ILE A 177 -17.77 -33.94 -61.55
C ILE A 177 -17.06 -34.15 -60.21
N ALA A 178 -16.55 -35.36 -59.94
CA ALA A 178 -15.84 -35.65 -58.70
C ALA A 178 -14.56 -34.80 -58.56
N LYS A 179 -13.81 -34.60 -59.65
CA LYS A 179 -12.66 -33.66 -59.69
C LYS A 179 -13.11 -32.23 -59.40
N SER A 180 -14.15 -31.74 -60.07
CA SER A 180 -14.68 -30.38 -59.87
C SER A 180 -15.16 -30.15 -58.44
N HIS A 181 -15.84 -31.13 -57.85
CA HIS A 181 -16.29 -31.07 -56.46
C HIS A 181 -15.11 -31.08 -55.47
N ASN A 182 -14.05 -31.86 -55.76
CA ASN A 182 -12.81 -31.84 -54.97
C ASN A 182 -12.08 -30.49 -55.07
N GLN A 183 -12.06 -29.87 -56.26
CA GLN A 183 -11.50 -28.53 -56.48
C GLN A 183 -12.28 -27.46 -55.69
N LEU A 184 -13.62 -27.50 -55.77
CA LEU A 184 -14.51 -26.61 -55.02
C LEU A 184 -14.34 -26.77 -53.50
N LYS A 185 -14.20 -28.01 -53.02
CA LYS A 185 -13.87 -28.29 -51.61
C LYS A 185 -12.52 -27.69 -51.21
N GLY A 186 -11.54 -27.69 -52.13
CA GLY A 186 -10.26 -27.01 -51.96
C GLY A 186 -10.38 -25.49 -51.87
N ALA A 187 -11.23 -24.86 -52.69
CA ALA A 187 -11.52 -23.42 -52.63
C ALA A 187 -12.22 -23.05 -51.31
N MET A 188 -13.20 -23.84 -50.87
CA MET A 188 -13.89 -23.67 -49.59
C MET A 188 -12.92 -23.72 -48.39
N SER A 189 -11.87 -24.54 -48.47
CA SER A 189 -10.83 -24.59 -47.43
C SER A 189 -10.05 -23.28 -47.32
N HIS A 190 -9.68 -22.66 -48.45
CA HIS A 190 -9.01 -21.34 -48.46
C HIS A 190 -9.92 -20.23 -47.94
N TRP A 191 -11.21 -20.25 -48.29
CA TRP A 191 -12.20 -19.33 -47.73
C TRP A 191 -12.28 -19.41 -46.19
N ARG A 192 -12.31 -20.62 -45.64
CA ARG A 192 -12.30 -20.82 -44.17
C ARG A 192 -11.01 -20.28 -43.53
N ARG A 193 -9.86 -20.47 -44.18
CA ARG A 193 -8.57 -19.93 -43.69
C ARG A 193 -8.56 -18.39 -43.70
N LEU A 194 -9.03 -17.78 -44.78
CA LEU A 194 -9.19 -16.33 -44.89
C LEU A 194 -10.12 -15.78 -43.81
N HIS A 195 -11.29 -16.39 -43.61
CA HIS A 195 -12.22 -16.01 -42.54
C HIS A 195 -11.55 -16.08 -41.17
N HIS A 196 -10.81 -17.16 -40.88
CA HIS A 196 -10.10 -17.31 -39.61
C HIS A 196 -9.03 -16.22 -39.42
N LYS A 197 -8.27 -15.88 -40.47
CA LYS A 197 -7.25 -14.82 -40.43
C LYS A 197 -7.85 -13.43 -40.22
N ILE A 198 -8.95 -13.11 -40.89
CA ILE A 198 -9.68 -11.85 -40.67
C ILE A 198 -10.23 -11.78 -39.23
N THR A 199 -10.72 -12.90 -38.70
CA THR A 199 -11.19 -12.99 -37.31
C THR A 199 -10.05 -12.74 -36.32
N GLU A 200 -8.86 -13.30 -36.59
CA GLU A 200 -7.64 -13.09 -35.78
C GLU A 200 -7.24 -11.60 -35.75
N VAL A 201 -7.30 -10.89 -36.89
CA VAL A 201 -7.10 -9.42 -36.94
C VAL A 201 -8.13 -8.70 -36.07
N GLY A 202 -9.41 -9.03 -36.22
CA GLY A 202 -10.48 -8.40 -35.44
C GLY A 202 -10.28 -8.57 -33.93
N GLN A 203 -9.82 -9.75 -33.49
CA GLN A 203 -9.50 -10.00 -32.08
C GLN A 203 -8.31 -9.15 -31.60
N SER A 204 -7.23 -9.06 -32.38
CA SER A 204 -6.08 -8.20 -32.03
C SER A 204 -6.47 -6.73 -31.90
N TRP A 205 -7.31 -6.24 -32.81
CA TRP A 205 -7.83 -4.88 -32.78
C TRP A 205 -8.69 -4.61 -31.54
N HIS A 206 -9.56 -5.55 -31.16
CA HIS A 206 -10.33 -5.44 -29.92
C HIS A 206 -9.45 -5.40 -28.67
N LEU A 207 -8.37 -6.19 -28.62
CA LEU A 207 -7.41 -6.14 -27.50
C LEU A 207 -6.70 -4.79 -27.43
N LEU A 208 -6.33 -4.21 -28.57
CA LEU A 208 -5.68 -2.91 -28.65
C LEU A 208 -6.62 -1.79 -28.17
N ILE A 209 -7.90 -1.82 -28.57
CA ILE A 209 -8.93 -0.89 -28.08
C ILE A 209 -9.12 -1.04 -26.57
N GLN A 210 -9.24 -2.27 -26.06
CA GLN A 210 -9.38 -2.50 -24.62
C GLN A 210 -8.18 -1.98 -23.84
N GLN A 211 -6.96 -2.13 -24.37
CA GLN A 211 -5.74 -1.63 -23.75
C GLN A 211 -5.67 -0.10 -23.78
N ALA A 212 -6.11 0.54 -24.87
CA ALA A 212 -6.22 2.00 -24.97
C ALA A 212 -7.25 2.56 -23.97
N SER A 213 -8.43 1.94 -23.84
CA SER A 213 -9.44 2.35 -22.85
C SER A 213 -8.94 2.23 -21.40
N LYS A 214 -8.14 1.20 -21.08
CA LYS A 214 -7.50 1.11 -19.76
C LYS A 214 -6.47 2.22 -19.53
N MET A 215 -5.80 2.68 -20.59
CA MET A 215 -4.88 3.81 -20.53
C MET A 215 -5.63 5.11 -20.25
N ASP A 216 -6.80 5.33 -20.86
CA ASP A 216 -7.62 6.53 -20.61
C ASP A 216 -7.97 6.69 -19.12
N HIS A 217 -8.33 5.61 -18.44
CA HIS A 217 -8.56 5.66 -16.99
C HIS A 217 -7.32 6.04 -16.18
N GLN A 218 -6.13 5.63 -16.61
CA GLN A 218 -4.87 6.01 -15.96
C GLN A 218 -4.50 7.47 -16.25
N VAL A 219 -4.79 7.96 -17.46
CA VAL A 219 -4.64 9.37 -17.83
C VAL A 219 -5.58 10.24 -17.02
N GLU A 220 -6.85 9.84 -16.87
CA GLU A 220 -7.83 10.56 -16.04
C GLU A 220 -7.39 10.59 -14.56
N HIS A 221 -6.87 9.48 -14.04
CA HIS A 221 -6.33 9.44 -12.68
C HIS A 221 -5.14 10.38 -12.51
N PHE A 222 -4.20 10.38 -13.46
CA PHE A 222 -3.05 11.29 -13.48
C PHE A 222 -3.49 12.76 -13.57
N GLU A 223 -4.46 13.08 -14.43
CA GLU A 223 -5.00 14.43 -14.56
C GLU A 223 -5.65 14.91 -13.25
N ASN A 224 -6.41 14.04 -12.58
CA ASN A 224 -7.01 14.34 -11.28
C ASN A 224 -5.96 14.59 -10.17
N LEU A 225 -4.80 13.93 -10.27
CA LEU A 225 -3.64 14.15 -9.38
C LEU A 225 -2.91 15.46 -9.69
N VAL A 226 -2.77 15.81 -10.98
CA VAL A 226 -2.17 17.10 -11.41
C VAL A 226 -3.06 18.28 -11.03
N LYS A 227 -4.38 18.14 -11.19
CA LYS A 227 -5.37 19.17 -10.78
C LYS A 227 -5.48 19.33 -9.26
N GLY A 228 -4.91 18.43 -8.46
CA GLY A 228 -4.93 18.53 -7.01
C GLY A 228 -6.34 18.46 -6.39
N THR A 229 -7.23 17.67 -6.99
CA THR A 229 -8.63 17.56 -6.55
C THR A 229 -8.75 16.98 -5.14
N ASP A 230 -9.74 17.45 -4.35
CA ASP A 230 -9.96 16.95 -2.97
C ASP A 230 -10.27 15.45 -2.94
N LYS A 231 -10.92 14.93 -3.98
CA LYS A 231 -11.17 13.49 -4.15
C LYS A 231 -9.85 12.71 -4.29
N ALA A 232 -8.91 13.21 -5.09
CA ALA A 232 -7.59 12.59 -5.25
C ALA A 232 -6.78 12.63 -3.95
N GLU A 233 -6.83 13.76 -3.22
CA GLU A 233 -6.19 13.87 -1.91
C GLU A 233 -6.71 12.82 -0.92
N ASN A 234 -8.03 12.69 -0.81
CA ASN A 234 -8.66 11.73 0.11
C ASN A 234 -8.36 10.28 -0.27
N LEU A 235 -8.37 9.95 -1.57
CA LEU A 235 -8.01 8.62 -2.05
C LEU A 235 -6.55 8.28 -1.75
N LEU A 236 -5.62 9.21 -2.02
CA LEU A 236 -4.19 9.03 -1.70
C LEU A 236 -3.96 8.86 -0.20
N LYS A 237 -4.59 9.70 0.63
CA LYS A 237 -4.49 9.61 2.09
C LYS A 237 -5.02 8.27 2.60
N ALA A 238 -6.21 7.86 2.15
CA ALA A 238 -6.82 6.59 2.55
C ALA A 238 -5.94 5.40 2.11
N SER A 239 -5.50 5.39 0.84
CA SER A 239 -4.67 4.31 0.29
C SER A 239 -3.31 4.21 0.98
N SER A 240 -2.62 5.33 1.20
CA SER A 240 -1.33 5.32 1.91
C SER A 240 -1.49 4.88 3.36
N THR A 241 -2.60 5.24 4.00
CA THR A 241 -2.86 4.87 5.41
C THR A 241 -3.16 3.39 5.54
N THR A 242 -4.02 2.83 4.68
CA THR A 242 -4.33 1.39 4.71
C THR A 242 -3.09 0.55 4.42
N GLN A 243 -2.29 0.94 3.43
CA GLN A 243 -1.03 0.27 3.11
C GLN A 243 -0.04 0.32 4.29
N PHE A 244 0.09 1.46 4.98
CA PHE A 244 0.92 1.58 6.18
C PHE A 244 0.50 0.59 7.28
N PHE A 245 -0.79 0.52 7.59
CA PHE A 245 -1.28 -0.40 8.64
C PHE A 245 -1.09 -1.87 8.26
N ILE A 246 -1.36 -2.24 7.01
CA ILE A 246 -1.12 -3.60 6.52
C ILE A 246 0.37 -3.94 6.68
N SER A 247 1.27 -3.07 6.22
CA SER A 247 2.71 -3.30 6.33
C SER A 247 3.22 -3.29 7.78
N MET A 248 2.63 -2.47 8.65
CA MET A 248 2.94 -2.48 10.09
C MET A 248 2.55 -3.80 10.76
N ILE A 249 1.37 -4.36 10.44
CA ILE A 249 0.96 -5.68 10.96
C ILE A 249 1.93 -6.76 10.50
N VAL A 250 2.29 -6.76 9.22
CA VAL A 250 3.28 -7.70 8.69
C VAL A 250 4.65 -7.51 9.36
N MET A 251 5.06 -6.26 9.62
CA MET A 251 6.30 -5.96 10.34
C MET A 251 6.30 -6.52 11.77
N VAL A 252 5.17 -6.48 12.47
CA VAL A 252 5.04 -7.08 13.82
C VAL A 252 5.17 -8.61 13.77
N ILE A 253 4.52 -9.25 12.79
CA ILE A 253 4.64 -10.70 12.56
C ILE A 253 6.10 -11.06 12.26
N ALA A 254 6.76 -10.27 11.42
CA ALA A 254 8.15 -10.51 11.07
C ALA A 254 9.11 -10.26 12.25
N GLY A 255 8.81 -9.26 13.10
CA GLY A 255 9.50 -9.04 14.37
C GLY A 255 9.33 -10.20 15.34
N PHE A 256 8.17 -10.86 15.37
CA PHE A 256 7.99 -12.11 16.11
C PHE A 256 8.85 -13.24 15.53
N GLY A 257 8.94 -13.34 14.20
CA GLY A 257 9.90 -14.23 13.54
C GLY A 257 11.33 -13.98 14.02
N ALA A 258 11.78 -12.72 14.01
CA ALA A 258 13.13 -12.35 14.45
C ALA A 258 13.35 -12.66 15.94
N PHE A 259 12.33 -12.46 16.78
CA PHE A 259 12.36 -12.84 18.19
C PHE A 259 12.50 -14.37 18.37
N VAL A 260 11.80 -15.16 17.56
CA VAL A 260 11.99 -16.62 17.54
C VAL A 260 13.41 -16.95 17.11
N ASN A 261 13.96 -16.31 16.06
CA ASN A 261 15.36 -16.55 15.65
C ASN A 261 16.35 -16.28 16.77
N TYR A 262 16.18 -15.14 17.44
CA TYR A 262 17.01 -14.73 18.55
C TYR A 262 17.08 -15.79 19.64
N ASN A 263 15.94 -16.39 20.01
CA ASN A 263 15.89 -17.42 21.04
C ASN A 263 16.53 -18.75 20.59
N LEU A 264 16.57 -19.05 19.30
CA LEU A 264 17.27 -20.22 18.77
C LEU A 264 18.80 -20.06 18.86
N ILE A 265 19.28 -18.84 18.61
CA ILE A 265 20.72 -18.53 18.49
C ILE A 265 21.35 -18.21 19.85
N ALA A 266 20.66 -17.47 20.73
CA ALA A 266 21.27 -16.94 21.95
C ALA A 266 21.77 -18.02 22.93
N LEU A 267 21.02 -19.11 23.08
CA LEU A 267 21.36 -20.25 23.95
C LEU A 267 22.70 -20.92 23.58
N PRO A 268 22.87 -21.47 22.37
CA PRO A 268 24.13 -22.11 21.97
C PRO A 268 25.30 -21.11 21.91
N MET A 269 25.05 -19.83 21.60
CA MET A 269 26.09 -18.81 21.58
C MET A 269 26.67 -18.51 22.98
N SER A 270 25.88 -18.70 24.03
CA SER A 270 26.32 -18.47 25.42
C SER A 270 27.36 -19.48 25.93
N GLU A 271 27.48 -20.64 25.29
CA GLU A 271 28.51 -21.63 25.60
C GLU A 271 29.75 -21.46 24.71
N LEU A 272 29.57 -21.01 23.47
CA LEU A 272 30.66 -20.72 22.53
C LEU A 272 31.47 -19.49 22.94
N MET A 273 30.87 -18.60 23.72
CA MET A 273 31.49 -17.38 24.23
C MET A 273 31.75 -17.53 25.74
N PRO A 274 32.87 -16.98 26.28
CA PRO A 274 33.18 -17.12 27.70
C PRO A 274 32.03 -16.61 28.60
N ALA A 275 31.53 -17.48 29.49
CA ALA A 275 30.33 -17.26 30.31
C ALA A 275 30.38 -16.04 31.25
N THR A 276 31.59 -15.51 31.55
CA THR A 276 31.79 -14.32 32.40
C THR A 276 32.03 -13.04 31.61
N SER A 277 32.05 -13.11 30.28
CA SER A 277 32.22 -11.94 29.44
C SER A 277 30.90 -11.18 29.32
N GLN A 278 30.82 -10.03 29.99
CA GLN A 278 29.78 -9.04 29.80
C GLN A 278 30.40 -7.81 29.16
N VAL A 279 29.74 -7.29 28.12
CA VAL A 279 30.13 -6.05 27.47
C VAL A 279 29.01 -5.05 27.74
N ALA A 280 29.36 -3.93 28.40
CA ALA A 280 28.41 -2.87 28.78
C ALA A 280 27.19 -3.38 29.58
N GLY A 281 27.35 -4.42 30.41
CA GLY A 281 26.29 -4.98 31.26
C GLY A 281 25.35 -5.99 30.57
N TYR A 282 25.58 -6.31 29.29
CA TYR A 282 24.86 -7.35 28.55
C TYR A 282 25.74 -8.58 28.33
N ASN A 283 25.14 -9.79 28.28
CA ASN A 283 25.88 -11.01 27.95
C ASN A 283 26.36 -10.95 26.50
N VAL A 284 27.60 -11.36 26.24
CA VAL A 284 28.16 -11.34 24.88
C VAL A 284 27.39 -12.25 23.92
N ALA A 285 26.74 -13.31 24.43
CA ALA A 285 25.87 -14.20 23.67
C ALA A 285 24.65 -13.47 23.06
N ASP A 286 24.00 -12.62 23.86
CA ASP A 286 22.84 -11.83 23.45
C ASP A 286 23.24 -10.84 22.34
N ILE A 287 24.41 -10.22 22.49
CA ILE A 287 24.98 -9.32 21.49
C ILE A 287 25.32 -10.08 20.20
N GLY A 288 25.93 -11.26 20.32
CA GLY A 288 26.28 -12.12 19.18
C GLY A 288 25.06 -12.54 18.36
N ALA A 289 24.00 -12.99 19.03
CA ALA A 289 22.73 -13.34 18.39
C ALA A 289 22.11 -12.13 17.66
N ALA A 290 22.08 -10.96 18.31
CA ALA A 290 21.57 -9.74 17.69
C ALA A 290 22.38 -9.31 16.46
N VAL A 291 23.71 -9.43 16.49
CA VAL A 291 24.60 -9.09 15.37
C VAL A 291 24.36 -10.01 14.17
N ILE A 292 24.21 -11.32 14.39
CA ILE A 292 23.91 -12.28 13.32
C ILE A 292 22.59 -11.90 12.63
N ILE A 293 21.52 -11.70 13.41
CA ILE A 293 20.21 -11.32 12.87
C ILE A 293 20.26 -9.97 12.14
N MET A 294 21.00 -8.98 12.68
CA MET A 294 21.14 -7.67 12.04
C MET A 294 21.87 -7.77 10.69
N LEU A 295 22.94 -8.56 10.63
CA LEU A 295 23.69 -8.84 9.42
C LEU A 295 22.82 -9.59 8.40
N GLU A 296 22.02 -10.54 8.86
CA GLU A 296 21.09 -11.33 8.06
C GLU A 296 19.98 -10.46 7.43
N ILE A 297 19.30 -9.63 8.24
CA ILE A 297 18.32 -8.64 7.76
C ILE A 297 18.96 -7.68 6.76
N THR A 298 20.19 -7.23 7.02
CA THR A 298 20.92 -6.31 6.13
C THR A 298 21.20 -6.95 4.78
N VAL A 299 21.73 -8.18 4.77
CA VAL A 299 22.01 -8.91 3.53
C VAL A 299 20.71 -9.27 2.80
N GLY A 300 19.67 -9.65 3.53
CA GLY A 300 18.34 -9.91 2.99
C GLY A 300 17.75 -8.69 2.28
N LEU A 301 17.89 -7.51 2.88
CA LEU A 301 17.48 -6.24 2.27
C LEU A 301 18.27 -5.96 0.99
N PHE A 302 19.60 -6.11 1.00
CA PHE A 302 20.43 -5.95 -0.20
C PHE A 302 20.08 -6.96 -1.32
N PHE A 303 19.72 -8.19 -0.96
CA PHE A 303 19.27 -9.19 -1.92
C PHE A 303 17.95 -8.77 -2.58
N MET A 304 16.96 -8.35 -1.78
CA MET A 304 15.64 -7.94 -2.30
C MET A 304 15.73 -6.71 -3.19
N GLU A 305 16.64 -5.79 -2.87
CA GLU A 305 16.98 -4.63 -3.70
C GLU A 305 17.67 -5.05 -5.01
N SER A 306 18.59 -6.02 -4.95
CA SER A 306 19.31 -6.51 -6.12
C SER A 306 18.42 -7.27 -7.12
N ILE A 307 17.40 -7.99 -6.65
CA ILE A 307 16.39 -8.57 -7.54
C ILE A 307 15.49 -7.48 -8.16
N GLY A 308 15.35 -6.33 -7.50
CA GLY A 308 14.45 -5.26 -7.91
C GLY A 308 13.01 -5.46 -7.44
N ILE A 309 12.82 -6.27 -6.38
CA ILE A 309 11.53 -6.37 -5.69
C ILE A 309 11.31 -5.12 -4.85
N THR A 310 12.34 -4.70 -4.09
CA THR A 310 12.30 -3.46 -3.29
C THR A 310 13.06 -2.32 -3.96
N ARG A 311 12.75 -1.08 -3.55
CA ARG A 311 13.40 0.16 -4.03
C ARG A 311 13.79 1.10 -2.89
N LEU A 312 14.47 0.57 -1.88
CA LEU A 312 14.96 1.36 -0.74
C LEU A 312 16.20 2.17 -1.10
N PHE A 313 17.05 1.69 -2.01
CA PHE A 313 18.34 2.29 -2.34
C PHE A 313 18.43 2.63 -3.84
N PRO A 314 18.20 3.90 -4.23
CA PRO A 314 18.18 4.29 -5.64
C PRO A 314 19.48 3.97 -6.38
N VAL A 315 20.63 3.93 -5.68
CA VAL A 315 21.95 3.62 -6.26
C VAL A 315 22.01 2.23 -6.89
N ILE A 316 21.36 1.23 -6.28
CA ILE A 316 21.38 -0.17 -6.78
C ILE A 316 20.48 -0.31 -8.00
N HIS A 317 19.42 0.51 -8.09
CA HIS A 317 18.52 0.50 -9.24
C HIS A 317 19.18 1.05 -10.51
N PHE A 318 20.07 2.04 -10.40
CA PHE A 318 20.79 2.60 -11.55
C PHE A 318 21.96 1.72 -12.05
N MET A 319 22.26 0.61 -11.36
CA MET A 319 23.26 -0.34 -11.85
C MET A 319 22.74 -1.16 -13.03
N GLU A 320 23.62 -1.44 -14.00
CA GLU A 320 23.34 -2.36 -15.12
C GLU A 320 22.81 -3.71 -14.60
N ASP A 321 21.79 -4.26 -15.28
CA ASP A 321 21.10 -5.50 -14.85
C ASP A 321 22.05 -6.67 -14.59
N LYS A 322 23.14 -6.78 -15.35
CA LYS A 322 24.16 -7.83 -15.17
C LYS A 322 24.87 -7.71 -13.83
N LYS A 323 25.28 -6.49 -13.44
CA LYS A 323 25.96 -6.23 -12.16
C LYS A 323 25.00 -6.45 -11.01
N ARG A 324 23.74 -6.03 -11.17
CA ARG A 324 22.68 -6.24 -10.17
C ARG A 324 22.44 -7.73 -9.90
N MET A 325 22.41 -8.56 -10.95
CA MET A 325 22.25 -10.01 -10.79
C MET A 325 23.46 -10.67 -10.11
N ILE A 326 24.69 -10.21 -10.38
CA ILE A 326 25.90 -10.72 -9.69
C ILE A 326 25.80 -10.44 -8.19
N TRP A 327 25.43 -9.23 -7.78
CA TRP A 327 25.22 -8.88 -6.38
C TRP A 327 24.12 -9.73 -5.73
N ALA A 328 23.01 -10.01 -6.44
CA ALA A 328 21.97 -10.90 -5.93
C ALA A 328 22.50 -12.32 -5.65
N TRP A 329 23.32 -12.89 -6.54
CA TRP A 329 23.95 -14.19 -6.31
C TRP A 329 24.91 -14.19 -5.12
N VAL A 330 25.71 -13.12 -4.96
CA VAL A 330 26.63 -12.97 -3.82
C VAL A 330 25.86 -12.93 -2.50
N CYS A 331 24.81 -12.11 -2.41
CA CYS A 331 23.96 -12.05 -1.21
C CYS A 331 23.25 -13.37 -0.93
N MET A 332 22.78 -14.08 -1.96
CA MET A 332 22.14 -15.39 -1.81
C MET A 332 23.08 -16.44 -1.23
N ILE A 333 24.32 -16.53 -1.74
CA ILE A 333 25.33 -17.45 -1.22
C ILE A 333 25.67 -17.12 0.23
N PHE A 334 25.80 -15.83 0.56
CA PHE A 334 26.08 -15.38 1.92
C PHE A 334 24.92 -15.70 2.88
N LEU A 335 23.66 -15.49 2.48
CA LEU A 335 22.50 -15.87 3.29
C LEU A 335 22.42 -17.37 3.50
N LEU A 336 22.66 -18.18 2.46
CA LEU A 336 22.66 -19.64 2.59
C LEU A 336 23.77 -20.10 3.55
N ALA A 337 24.93 -19.45 3.55
CA ALA A 337 25.99 -19.71 4.51
C ALA A 337 25.55 -19.40 5.96
N LEU A 338 24.87 -18.26 6.18
CA LEU A 338 24.31 -17.91 7.50
C LEU A 338 23.23 -18.90 7.94
N CYS A 339 22.31 -19.30 7.05
CA CYS A 339 21.31 -20.34 7.32
C CYS A 339 21.98 -21.66 7.75
N GLY A 340 23.10 -22.03 7.12
CA GLY A 340 23.87 -23.21 7.49
C GLY A 340 24.48 -23.11 8.90
N VAL A 341 25.02 -21.93 9.25
CA VAL A 341 25.54 -21.67 10.61
C VAL A 341 24.42 -21.75 11.64
N GLU A 342 23.26 -21.14 11.37
CA GLU A 342 22.11 -21.14 12.29
C GLU A 342 21.48 -22.53 12.46
N ALA A 343 21.39 -23.32 11.39
CA ALA A 343 20.99 -24.72 11.50
C ALA A 343 21.95 -25.52 12.39
N GLY A 344 23.26 -25.25 12.30
CA GLY A 344 24.28 -25.82 13.18
C GLY A 344 24.16 -25.38 14.63
N LEU A 345 23.86 -24.09 14.88
CA LEU A 345 23.60 -23.58 16.22
C LEU A 345 22.33 -24.17 16.82
N ALA A 346 21.26 -24.32 16.03
CA ALA A 346 20.02 -24.95 16.46
C ALA A 346 20.21 -26.44 16.80
N PHE A 347 21.07 -27.15 16.05
CA PHE A 347 21.49 -28.51 16.41
C PHE A 347 22.19 -28.54 17.78
N MET A 348 23.16 -27.63 18.00
CA MET A 348 23.84 -27.54 19.29
C MET A 348 22.91 -27.20 20.45
N ARG A 349 21.91 -26.34 20.21
CA ARG A 349 20.90 -25.99 21.21
C ARG A 349 20.17 -27.24 21.70
N GLU A 350 19.71 -28.10 20.80
CA GLU A 350 18.95 -29.29 21.18
C GLU A 350 19.83 -30.32 21.90
N SER A 351 21.07 -30.55 21.42
CA SER A 351 22.00 -31.47 22.10
C SER A 351 22.32 -31.00 23.52
N MET A 352 22.52 -29.70 23.72
CA MET A 352 22.77 -29.13 25.05
C MET A 352 21.58 -29.25 26.00
N VAL A 353 20.35 -29.11 25.48
CA VAL A 353 19.14 -29.26 26.30
C VAL A 353 18.97 -30.70 26.75
N ALA A 354 19.25 -31.66 25.86
CA ALA A 354 19.28 -33.08 26.21
C ALA A 354 20.33 -33.38 27.29
N ASP A 355 21.55 -32.85 27.15
CA ASP A 355 22.62 -33.02 28.15
C ASP A 355 22.25 -32.42 29.51
N LYS A 356 21.67 -31.21 29.52
CA LYS A 356 21.20 -30.56 30.75
C LYS A 356 20.08 -31.37 31.42
N ALA A 357 19.15 -31.94 30.66
CA ALA A 357 18.11 -32.81 31.20
C ALA A 357 18.70 -34.05 31.89
N LEU A 358 19.70 -34.69 31.28
CA LEU A 358 20.41 -35.84 31.87
C LEU A 358 21.18 -35.47 33.14
N LEU A 359 21.85 -34.31 33.17
CA LEU A 359 22.54 -33.84 34.37
C LEU A 359 21.56 -33.51 35.50
N THR A 360 20.42 -32.90 35.20
CA THR A 360 19.40 -32.62 36.21
C THR A 360 18.78 -33.90 36.77
N SER A 361 18.54 -34.93 35.95
CA SER A 361 18.03 -36.22 36.45
C SER A 361 19.06 -36.93 37.31
N PHE A 362 20.35 -36.85 36.97
CA PHE A 362 21.45 -37.32 37.81
C PHE A 362 21.50 -36.61 39.16
N LEU A 363 21.40 -35.28 39.17
CA LEU A 363 21.45 -34.46 40.38
C LEU A 363 20.24 -34.68 41.30
N VAL A 364 19.05 -34.90 40.74
CA VAL A 364 17.79 -35.05 41.50
C VAL A 364 17.56 -36.48 42.00
N GLY A 365 17.91 -37.49 41.20
CA GLY A 365 17.57 -38.89 41.49
C GLY A 365 18.73 -39.88 41.48
N GLY A 366 19.98 -39.39 41.39
CA GLY A 366 21.18 -40.23 41.38
C GLY A 366 21.29 -41.13 40.14
N GLU A 367 22.17 -42.12 40.20
CA GLU A 367 22.47 -43.03 39.07
C GLU A 367 21.24 -43.82 38.56
N GLN A 368 20.28 -44.10 39.46
CA GLN A 368 19.06 -44.83 39.12
C GLN A 368 18.07 -44.01 38.27
N ALA A 369 18.02 -42.69 38.46
CA ALA A 369 17.19 -41.81 37.65
C ALA A 369 17.77 -41.58 36.24
N VAL A 370 19.10 -41.62 36.10
CA VAL A 370 19.77 -41.53 34.78
C VAL A 370 19.53 -42.77 33.95
N THR A 371 19.54 -43.96 34.56
CA THR A 371 19.25 -45.21 33.85
C THR A 371 17.81 -45.29 33.36
N GLN A 372 16.86 -44.69 34.08
CA GLN A 372 15.47 -44.56 33.61
C GLN A 372 15.31 -43.51 32.50
N ALA A 373 15.98 -42.36 32.62
CA ALA A 373 15.92 -41.29 31.63
C ALA A 373 16.64 -41.65 30.30
N SER A 374 17.72 -42.43 30.36
CA SER A 374 18.45 -42.92 29.18
C SER A 374 17.74 -44.06 28.45
N GLN A 375 16.78 -44.73 29.10
CA GLN A 375 15.94 -45.76 28.48
C GLN A 375 14.71 -45.19 27.75
N GLN A 376 14.39 -43.91 27.94
CA GLN A 376 13.41 -43.22 27.11
C GLN A 376 14.04 -42.93 25.74
N GLU A 377 13.52 -43.58 24.70
CA GLU A 377 13.88 -43.27 23.31
C GLU A 377 13.66 -41.78 23.04
N HIS A 378 14.75 -41.00 23.01
CA HIS A 378 14.68 -39.61 22.60
C HIS A 378 14.28 -39.57 21.13
N SER A 379 13.11 -39.00 20.87
CA SER A 379 12.68 -38.75 19.51
C SER A 379 13.57 -37.67 18.90
N ASN A 380 14.13 -37.93 17.71
CA ASN A 380 14.90 -36.93 16.95
C ASN A 380 14.01 -35.85 16.30
N ILE A 381 12.68 -35.92 16.50
CA ILE A 381 11.71 -34.99 15.90
C ILE A 381 11.97 -33.54 16.32
N PRO A 382 12.20 -33.19 17.61
CA PRO A 382 12.52 -31.82 18.00
C PRO A 382 13.83 -31.33 17.37
N MET A 383 14.87 -32.17 17.33
CA MET A 383 16.15 -31.83 16.72
C MET A 383 16.01 -31.43 15.24
N ILE A 384 15.34 -32.27 14.45
CA ILE A 384 15.12 -32.00 13.02
C ILE A 384 14.22 -30.76 12.85
N GLY A 385 13.19 -30.63 13.68
CA GLY A 385 12.29 -29.47 13.65
C GLY A 385 13.02 -28.15 13.94
N GLN A 386 13.87 -28.11 14.96
CA GLN A 386 14.64 -26.92 15.34
C GLN A 386 15.72 -26.59 14.30
N MET A 387 16.41 -27.59 13.73
CA MET A 387 17.37 -27.37 12.64
C MET A 387 16.70 -26.81 11.39
N MET A 388 15.56 -27.39 10.97
CA MET A 388 14.81 -26.89 9.82
C MET A 388 14.29 -25.47 10.08
N LEU A 389 13.82 -25.20 11.30
CA LEU A 389 13.37 -23.87 11.67
C LEU A 389 14.52 -22.85 11.67
N GLY A 390 15.69 -23.18 12.22
CA GLY A 390 16.89 -22.34 12.16
C GLY A 390 17.44 -22.12 10.75
N PHE A 391 17.22 -23.07 9.83
CA PHE A 391 17.60 -22.89 8.43
C PHE A 391 16.61 -22.00 7.65
N VAL A 392 15.30 -22.24 7.83
CA VAL A 392 14.24 -21.61 7.04
C VAL A 392 13.93 -20.20 7.52
N LEU A 393 14.01 -19.95 8.82
CA LEU A 393 13.55 -18.70 9.41
C LEU A 393 14.37 -17.48 8.93
N PRO A 394 15.70 -17.57 8.74
CA PRO A 394 16.45 -16.52 8.05
C PRO A 394 15.95 -16.16 6.65
N LEU A 395 15.65 -17.19 5.84
CA LEU A 395 15.09 -16.96 4.50
C LEU A 395 13.73 -16.27 4.57
N ILE A 396 12.94 -16.53 5.61
CA ILE A 396 11.69 -15.80 5.86
C ILE A 396 11.97 -14.35 6.28
N LEU A 397 12.98 -14.11 7.13
CA LEU A 397 13.35 -12.77 7.59
C LEU A 397 13.88 -11.87 6.48
N MET A 398 14.47 -12.42 5.42
CA MET A 398 14.76 -11.64 4.19
C MET A 398 13.51 -10.90 3.68
N PHE A 399 12.33 -11.53 3.72
CA PHE A 399 11.10 -10.92 3.21
C PHE A 399 10.61 -9.73 4.05
N VAL A 400 11.19 -9.47 5.23
CA VAL A 400 10.96 -8.25 6.03
C VAL A 400 11.22 -6.99 5.21
N ALA A 401 12.11 -7.06 4.22
CA ALA A 401 12.42 -5.92 3.34
C ALA A 401 11.18 -5.35 2.63
N ILE A 402 10.21 -6.19 2.23
CA ILE A 402 9.00 -5.77 1.51
C ILE A 402 8.10 -4.87 2.38
N PRO A 403 7.59 -5.33 3.55
CA PRO A 403 6.81 -4.46 4.42
C PRO A 403 7.65 -3.30 4.96
N PHE A 404 8.97 -3.46 5.11
CA PHE A 404 9.86 -2.38 5.56
C PHE A 404 9.89 -1.20 4.57
N GLU A 405 10.05 -1.48 3.27
CA GLU A 405 9.96 -0.48 2.21
C GLU A 405 8.62 0.24 2.25
N SER A 406 7.53 -0.53 2.32
CA SER A 406 6.18 0.02 2.35
C SER A 406 5.96 0.92 3.58
N VAL A 407 6.47 0.52 4.76
CA VAL A 407 6.45 1.34 5.99
C VAL A 407 7.27 2.61 5.83
N ILE A 408 8.43 2.59 5.15
CA ILE A 408 9.24 3.79 4.95
C ILE A 408 8.53 4.78 4.02
N HIS A 409 8.00 4.31 2.88
CA HIS A 409 7.33 5.17 1.90
C HIS A 409 6.02 5.75 2.46
N THR A 410 5.15 4.91 3.02
CA THR A 410 3.86 5.37 3.55
C THR A 410 3.98 6.01 4.93
N GLY A 411 4.99 5.62 5.71
CA GLY A 411 5.22 6.10 7.07
C GLY A 411 5.57 7.58 7.11
N ARG A 412 6.27 8.12 6.11
CA ARG A 412 6.50 9.57 6.02
C ARG A 412 5.19 10.37 6.01
N HIS A 413 4.19 9.90 5.27
CA HIS A 413 2.88 10.57 5.19
C HIS A 413 2.07 10.38 6.47
N VAL A 414 2.00 9.15 6.99
CA VAL A 414 1.25 8.84 8.22
C VAL A 414 1.85 9.54 9.43
N LEU A 415 3.18 9.46 9.63
CA LEU A 415 3.88 10.17 10.70
C LEU A 415 3.76 11.68 10.55
N GLY A 416 3.80 12.20 9.32
CA GLY A 416 3.56 13.62 9.06
C GLY A 416 2.18 14.07 9.54
N ASN A 417 1.13 13.30 9.23
CA ASN A 417 -0.23 13.59 9.68
C ASN A 417 -0.38 13.47 11.21
N VAL A 418 0.23 12.44 11.81
CA VAL A 418 0.25 12.25 13.27
C VAL A 418 0.97 13.42 13.97
N LEU A 419 2.10 13.89 13.44
CA LEU A 419 2.82 15.04 13.98
C LEU A 419 1.99 16.33 13.93
N VAL A 420 1.25 16.56 12.83
CA VAL A 420 0.32 17.69 12.72
C VAL A 420 -0.77 17.59 13.80
N GLN A 421 -1.38 16.42 13.96
CA GLN A 421 -2.40 16.19 15.00
C GLN A 421 -1.83 16.36 16.41
N LEU A 422 -0.61 15.87 16.66
CA LEU A 422 0.09 16.01 17.93
C LEU A 422 0.39 17.48 18.25
N CYS A 423 0.81 18.28 17.25
CA CYS A 423 1.02 19.72 17.44
C CYS A 423 -0.28 20.45 17.79
N ILE A 424 -1.40 20.08 17.14
CA ILE A 424 -2.71 20.64 17.45
C ILE A 424 -3.13 20.26 18.88
N LEU A 425 -3.00 18.97 19.24
CA LEU A 425 -3.32 18.47 20.57
C LEU A 425 -2.47 19.19 21.63
N LEU A 426 -1.15 19.25 21.44
CA LEU A 426 -0.24 19.93 22.34
C LEU A 426 -0.60 21.42 22.47
N SER A 427 -0.94 22.08 21.38
CA SER A 427 -1.42 23.47 21.43
C SER A 427 -2.69 23.62 22.27
N THR A 428 -3.66 22.71 22.12
CA THR A 428 -4.88 22.74 22.94
C THR A 428 -4.56 22.50 24.42
N LEU A 429 -3.65 21.58 24.75
CA LEU A 429 -3.21 21.32 26.12
C LEU A 429 -2.50 22.53 26.75
N LEU A 430 -1.61 23.20 26.01
CA LEU A 430 -0.98 24.43 26.50
C LEU A 430 -2.00 25.54 26.73
N ARG A 431 -3.01 25.64 25.86
CA ARG A 431 -4.07 26.64 26.02
C ARG A 431 -4.94 26.35 27.23
N THR A 432 -5.35 25.09 27.46
CA THR A 432 -6.12 24.70 28.66
C THR A 432 -5.28 24.87 29.93
N LEU A 433 -4.00 24.48 29.91
CA LEU A 433 -3.07 24.70 31.01
C LEU A 433 -2.92 26.19 31.36
N SER A 434 -2.87 27.07 30.35
CA SER A 434 -2.83 28.53 30.59
C SER A 434 -4.08 29.05 31.30
N LEU A 435 -5.26 28.45 31.05
CA LEU A 435 -6.50 28.80 31.74
C LEU A 435 -6.51 28.25 33.17
N LEU A 436 -6.05 27.01 33.36
CA LEU A 436 -5.93 26.38 34.67
C LEU A 436 -5.00 27.17 35.59
N ILE A 437 -3.85 27.60 35.10
CA ILE A 437 -2.89 28.36 35.91
C ILE A 437 -3.46 29.73 36.30
N LYS A 438 -4.22 30.37 35.41
CA LYS A 438 -4.94 31.61 35.75
C LYS A 438 -5.95 31.37 36.87
N GLN A 439 -6.72 30.29 36.80
CA GLN A 439 -7.70 29.94 37.84
C GLN A 439 -7.04 29.52 39.15
N LEU A 440 -5.92 28.78 39.07
CA LEU A 440 -5.13 28.37 40.22
C LEU A 440 -4.59 29.59 40.97
N ASN A 441 -4.06 30.60 40.27
CA ASN A 441 -3.61 31.85 40.88
C ASN A 441 -4.74 32.56 41.64
N HIS A 442 -5.94 32.67 41.04
CA HIS A 442 -7.10 33.23 41.74
C HIS A 442 -7.48 32.42 42.99
N SER A 443 -7.46 31.09 42.91
CA SER A 443 -7.72 30.22 44.05
C SER A 443 -6.65 30.37 45.15
N LEU A 444 -5.37 30.40 44.77
CA LEU A 444 -4.24 30.54 45.68
C LEU A 444 -4.31 31.86 46.47
N LYS A 445 -4.69 32.94 45.79
CA LYS A 445 -4.95 34.24 46.41
C LYS A 445 -6.11 34.19 47.40
N ASN A 446 -7.22 33.55 47.03
CA ASN A 446 -8.35 33.38 47.95
C ASN A 446 -7.95 32.57 49.20
N VAL A 447 -7.15 31.51 49.05
CA VAL A 447 -6.63 30.73 50.19
C VAL A 447 -5.66 31.55 51.04
N TYR A 448 -4.79 32.35 50.42
CA TYR A 448 -3.90 33.25 51.13
C TYR A 448 -4.67 34.32 51.91
N ASP A 449 -5.75 34.85 51.34
CA ASP A 449 -6.63 35.81 52.00
C ASP A 449 -7.40 35.18 53.17
N ILE A 450 -7.79 33.90 53.09
CA ILE A 450 -8.37 33.15 54.22
C ILE A 450 -7.37 33.03 55.38
N LEU A 451 -6.09 32.78 55.11
CA LEU A 451 -5.04 32.70 56.14
C LEU A 451 -4.78 34.06 56.82
N CYS A 452 -5.01 35.17 56.12
CA CYS A 452 -4.87 36.53 56.64
C CYS A 452 -6.19 37.12 57.20
N PHE A 453 -7.24 36.31 57.35
CA PHE A 453 -8.59 36.79 57.65
C PHE A 453 -8.71 37.61 58.95
N ALA A 454 -7.99 37.25 60.02
CA ALA A 454 -8.10 37.90 61.32
C ALA A 454 -7.71 39.40 61.33
N PRO A 455 -6.53 39.82 60.81
CA PRO A 455 -6.20 41.24 60.66
C PRO A 455 -7.08 41.98 59.64
N ILE A 456 -7.50 41.32 58.55
CA ILE A 456 -8.35 41.92 57.50
C ILE A 456 -9.76 42.24 58.04
N TRP A 457 -10.31 41.39 58.91
CA TRP A 457 -11.61 41.63 59.55
C TRP A 457 -11.57 42.87 60.47
N ILE A 458 -10.47 43.05 61.21
CA ILE A 458 -10.22 44.24 62.04
C ILE A 458 -10.09 45.52 61.19
N GLU A 459 -9.41 45.44 60.05
CA GLU A 459 -9.29 46.56 59.11
C GLU A 459 -10.64 46.94 58.49
N HIS A 460 -11.44 45.97 58.05
CA HIS A 460 -12.78 46.21 57.51
C HIS A 460 -13.75 46.78 58.55
N LEU A 461 -13.61 46.41 59.83
CA LEU A 461 -14.41 46.95 60.93
C LEU A 461 -14.08 48.42 61.23
N ILE A 462 -12.86 48.86 60.90
CA ILE A 462 -12.39 50.25 61.03
C ILE A 462 -12.75 51.08 59.79
N GLU A 463 -12.69 50.49 58.59
CA GLU A 463 -12.94 51.19 57.32
C GLU A 463 -14.42 51.29 56.95
N SER A 464 -15.29 50.45 57.52
CA SER A 464 -16.76 50.49 57.35
C SER A 464 -17.47 51.67 58.06
N ARG A 465 -16.76 52.77 58.34
CA ARG A 465 -17.41 54.06 58.66
C ARG A 465 -17.90 54.71 57.35
N PRO A 466 -19.21 54.97 57.18
CA PRO A 466 -19.72 55.56 55.95
C PRO A 466 -19.15 56.96 55.74
N LYS A 467 -18.46 57.19 54.61
CA LYS A 467 -18.17 58.54 54.11
C LYS A 467 -19.50 59.24 53.84
N THR A 468 -19.81 60.22 54.68
CA THR A 468 -21.00 61.07 54.61
C THR A 468 -20.98 61.86 53.29
N LYS A 469 -21.92 61.57 52.39
CA LYS A 469 -22.17 62.36 51.19
C LYS A 469 -22.72 63.73 51.60
N GLY A 470 -21.90 64.77 51.46
CA GLY A 470 -22.33 66.16 51.54
C GLY A 470 -23.13 66.55 50.29
N HIS A 471 -24.44 66.74 50.47
CA HIS A 471 -25.33 67.33 49.49
C HIS A 471 -25.06 68.84 49.41
N LYS A 472 -24.66 69.36 48.25
CA LYS A 472 -24.83 70.78 47.88
C LYS A 472 -25.48 70.85 46.50
N SER A 473 -26.69 71.39 46.50
CA SER A 473 -27.48 71.74 45.33
C SER A 473 -27.28 73.24 45.01
N ILE A 474 -27.58 73.61 43.76
CA ILE A 474 -27.80 74.96 43.17
C ILE A 474 -26.46 75.68 42.78
N LYS A 475 -26.20 76.13 41.53
CA LYS A 475 -27.05 76.83 40.54
C LYS A 475 -26.51 76.73 39.09
N ASN A 476 -27.43 76.77 38.12
CA ASN A 476 -27.22 76.91 36.66
C ASN A 476 -26.38 78.12 36.23
N THR A 477 -25.63 77.97 35.14
CA THR A 477 -25.50 79.00 34.07
C THR A 477 -25.21 78.29 32.74
N ASP A 478 -25.91 78.73 31.69
CA ASP A 478 -25.91 78.26 30.31
C ASP A 478 -24.55 78.41 29.59
N GLY A 479 -24.37 77.66 28.49
CA GLY A 479 -23.40 78.00 27.44
C GLY A 479 -22.70 76.82 26.74
N ASP A 480 -23.27 76.41 25.61
CA ASP A 480 -22.63 76.01 24.34
C ASP A 480 -21.66 74.81 24.20
N GLU A 481 -22.14 73.93 23.31
CA GLU A 481 -21.47 73.37 22.12
C GLU A 481 -20.53 72.14 22.18
N ALA A 482 -20.82 71.29 21.17
CA ALA A 482 -19.94 70.43 20.40
C ALA A 482 -19.66 68.98 20.86
N GLN A 483 -20.39 68.09 20.16
CA GLN A 483 -19.83 67.04 19.31
C GLN A 483 -19.48 65.66 19.90
N ASN A 484 -20.40 64.73 19.58
CA ASN A 484 -20.18 63.55 18.74
C ASN A 484 -19.91 62.17 19.39
N LYS A 485 -20.90 61.28 19.19
CA LYS A 485 -20.84 59.86 18.78
C LYS A 485 -19.91 58.90 19.56
N HIS A 486 -20.33 57.72 20.03
CA HIS A 486 -21.31 56.75 19.49
C HIS A 486 -21.82 55.84 20.63
N ILE A 487 -23.11 55.52 20.57
CA ILE A 487 -23.82 54.56 21.44
C ILE A 487 -23.72 53.15 20.85
N LYS A 488 -23.60 52.15 21.75
CA LYS A 488 -24.24 50.81 21.79
C LYS A 488 -25.17 50.49 20.59
N THR A 489 -25.30 49.27 20.07
CA THR A 489 -25.90 48.10 20.74
C THR A 489 -25.84 46.90 19.77
N GLU A 490 -25.56 45.70 20.27
CA GLU A 490 -26.02 44.39 19.74
C GLU A 490 -27.55 44.23 19.97
N PRO A 491 -28.28 43.11 19.65
CA PRO A 491 -27.99 41.89 18.85
C PRO A 491 -29.21 41.39 17.99
N LYS A 492 -29.13 40.12 17.51
CA LYS A 492 -30.19 39.15 17.08
C LYS A 492 -30.58 39.12 15.58
N LEU A 493 -30.99 38.02 14.96
CA LEU A 493 -30.89 36.54 15.10
C LEU A 493 -31.65 35.96 13.88
N LEU A 494 -31.11 34.92 13.23
CA LEU A 494 -31.71 33.85 12.40
C LEU A 494 -32.74 34.11 11.26
N ASP A 495 -32.56 33.22 10.27
CA ASP A 495 -33.52 32.52 9.41
C ASP A 495 -33.98 33.03 8.03
N ASP A 496 -33.74 32.10 7.10
CA ASP A 496 -34.56 31.62 5.98
C ASP A 496 -34.55 32.28 4.59
N ALA A 497 -34.58 31.33 3.64
CA ALA A 497 -35.16 31.38 2.30
C ALA A 497 -34.34 31.99 1.16
N SER A 498 -33.83 31.11 0.30
CA SER A 498 -34.18 31.13 -1.14
C SER A 498 -33.83 29.79 -1.81
N LEU A 499 -34.81 28.88 -1.81
CA LEU A 499 -35.03 27.98 -2.95
C LEU A 499 -35.76 28.77 -4.05
N ASP A 500 -35.51 28.31 -5.26
CA ASP A 500 -36.30 28.43 -6.49
C ASP A 500 -36.21 29.64 -7.44
N GLU A 501 -36.20 29.21 -8.71
CA GLU A 501 -36.51 29.88 -9.98
C GLU A 501 -35.31 30.39 -10.79
N ARG A 502 -35.11 30.04 -12.07
CA ARG A 502 -35.85 29.24 -13.08
C ARG A 502 -34.83 28.96 -14.21
N ALA A 503 -34.77 27.75 -14.77
CA ALA A 503 -35.37 27.40 -16.07
C ALA A 503 -35.11 28.44 -17.18
N GLU A 504 -34.32 28.06 -18.19
CA GLU A 504 -34.70 28.00 -19.62
C GLU A 504 -33.50 27.63 -20.53
N SER A 505 -33.84 26.89 -21.60
CA SER A 505 -33.07 26.36 -22.74
C SER A 505 -32.11 25.19 -22.54
#